data_AF-A0A822ZTC7-F1
#
_entry.id   AF-A0A822ZTC7-F1
#
_cell.length_a   1.000
_cell.length_b   1.000
_cell.length_c   1.000
_cell.angle_alpha   90.00
_cell.angle_beta   90.00
_cell.angle_gamma   90.00
#
_symmetry.space_group_name_H-M   'P 1'
#
loop_
_entity.id
_entity.type
_entity.pdbx_description
1 polymer ?
#
loop_
_entity_poly.entity_id
_entity_poly.type
_entity_poly.pdbx_seq_one_letter_code
_entity_poly.pdbx_strand_id
1 'polypeptide(L)'
;MRGVKQKQVYKAEFVIICIGRYSSLPNIPVFPENWGPEVFDAMDYSAMDNATATEFIKGKGVTVVGFRKSTLDIAAECAKANDKFQTCDQSYFFPVH
;
A
#
# COMPACT_ATOMS: atom_id res chain seq x y z
N MET A 1 -16.57 -17.62 -21.46
CA MET A 1 -17.27 -16.47 -22.07
C MET A 1 -16.99 -15.24 -21.20
N ARG A 2 -16.18 -14.27 -21.65
CA ARG A 2 -15.92 -13.03 -20.91
C ARG A 2 -16.99 -12.01 -21.28
N GLY A 3 -17.80 -11.59 -20.32
CA GLY A 3 -18.80 -10.55 -20.51
C GLY A 3 -18.13 -9.24 -20.90
N VAL A 4 -18.49 -8.71 -22.07
CA VAL A 4 -18.06 -7.38 -22.50
C VAL A 4 -18.69 -6.35 -21.56
N LYS A 5 -17.87 -5.65 -20.77
CA LYS A 5 -18.33 -4.55 -19.91
C LYS A 5 -18.80 -3.41 -20.82
N GLN A 6 -20.11 -3.27 -21.01
CA GLN A 6 -20.67 -2.21 -21.84
C GLN A 6 -20.40 -0.84 -21.20
N LYS A 7 -19.90 0.09 -22.00
CA LYS A 7 -19.68 1.48 -21.60
C LYS A 7 -21.04 2.15 -21.39
N GLN A 8 -21.34 2.55 -20.16
CA GLN A 8 -22.54 3.34 -19.84
C GLN A 8 -22.19 4.83 -19.84
N VAL A 9 -23.04 5.65 -20.46
CA VAL A 9 -22.86 7.11 -20.58
C VAL A 9 -24.03 7.78 -19.89
N TYR A 10 -23.74 8.69 -18.96
CA TYR A 10 -24.73 9.43 -18.18
C TYR A 10 -24.64 10.92 -18.50
N LYS A 11 -25.79 11.61 -18.59
CA LYS A 11 -25.89 13.06 -18.81
C LYS A 11 -26.41 13.71 -17.53
N ALA A 12 -25.68 14.66 -16.98
CA ALA A 12 -26.01 15.36 -15.74
C ALA A 12 -25.68 16.85 -15.88
N GLU A 13 -26.44 17.72 -15.20
CA GLU A 13 -26.23 19.17 -15.20
C GLU A 13 -25.07 19.60 -14.28
N PHE A 14 -24.82 18.82 -13.22
CA PHE A 14 -23.63 18.95 -12.38
C PHE A 14 -23.26 17.57 -11.80
N VAL A 15 -21.97 17.36 -11.50
CA VAL A 15 -21.45 16.10 -10.95
C VAL A 15 -20.61 16.42 -9.73
N ILE A 16 -20.90 15.76 -8.61
CA ILE A 16 -20.08 15.79 -7.41
C ILE A 16 -19.34 14.46 -7.33
N ILE A 17 -18.01 14.51 -7.40
CA ILE A 17 -17.14 13.32 -7.40
C ILE A 17 -16.53 13.15 -5.99
N CYS A 18 -16.99 12.13 -5.28
CA CYS A 18 -16.52 11.80 -3.92
C CYS A 18 -15.66 10.54 -3.89
N ILE A 19 -14.71 10.40 -4.82
CA ILE A 19 -13.81 9.23 -4.87
C ILE A 19 -12.68 9.26 -3.83
N GLY A 20 -12.61 10.32 -3.03
CA GLY A 20 -11.53 10.54 -2.08
C GLY A 20 -10.25 11.09 -2.73
N ARG A 21 -9.32 11.59 -1.90
CA ARG A 21 -8.01 12.10 -2.35
C ARG A 21 -7.02 10.97 -2.68
N TYR A 22 -7.27 9.78 -2.14
CA TYR A 22 -6.41 8.61 -2.31
C TYR A 22 -6.98 7.79 -3.46
N SER A 23 -6.34 7.89 -4.63
CA SER A 23 -6.68 7.06 -5.78
C SER A 23 -6.22 5.64 -5.56
N SER A 24 -6.91 4.69 -6.18
CA SER A 24 -6.48 3.29 -6.30
C SER A 24 -5.22 3.10 -7.17
N LEU A 25 -4.59 4.19 -7.61
CA LEU A 25 -3.28 4.20 -8.25
C LEU A 25 -2.27 4.74 -7.24
N PRO A 26 -1.46 3.87 -6.61
CA PRO A 26 -0.42 4.29 -5.69
C PRO A 26 0.73 4.97 -6.46
N ASN A 27 1.33 6.01 -5.86
CA ASN A 27 2.58 6.58 -6.34
C ASN A 27 3.74 5.73 -5.80
N ILE A 28 4.03 4.61 -6.46
CA ILE A 28 5.11 3.69 -6.06
C ILE A 28 6.42 4.20 -6.67
N PRO A 29 7.45 4.52 -5.85
CA PRO A 29 8.77 4.82 -6.39
C PRO A 29 9.33 3.58 -7.11
N VAL A 30 10.01 3.80 -8.23
CA VAL A 30 10.71 2.70 -8.91
C VAL A 30 11.95 2.34 -8.09
N PHE A 31 11.98 1.13 -7.55
CA PHE A 31 13.16 0.63 -6.85
C PHE A 31 14.16 0.04 -7.84
N PRO A 32 15.48 0.18 -7.60
CA PRO A 32 16.50 -0.45 -8.43
C PRO A 32 16.35 -1.97 -8.48
N GLU A 33 16.79 -2.55 -9.60
CA GLU A 33 16.61 -3.96 -9.97
C GLU A 33 17.52 -4.91 -9.16
N ASN A 34 17.29 -4.99 -7.84
CA ASN A 34 18.06 -5.75 -6.84
C ASN A 34 17.70 -5.41 -5.38
N TRP A 35 16.70 -4.56 -5.12
CA TRP A 35 16.28 -4.11 -3.78
C TRP A 35 15.36 -5.09 -3.02
N GLY A 36 15.74 -6.37 -2.99
CA GLY A 36 15.09 -7.40 -2.19
C GLY A 36 13.88 -8.07 -2.88
N PRO A 37 13.43 -9.22 -2.33
CA PRO A 37 12.63 -10.18 -3.09
C PRO A 37 11.14 -9.83 -3.27
N GLU A 38 10.54 -8.92 -2.50
CA GLU A 38 9.10 -8.61 -2.60
C GLU A 38 8.82 -7.14 -2.29
N VAL A 39 8.41 -6.36 -3.30
CA VAL A 39 7.84 -5.00 -3.15
C VAL A 39 6.35 -5.09 -3.40
N PHE A 40 5.54 -4.64 -2.44
CA PHE A 40 4.09 -4.59 -2.53
C PHE A 40 3.57 -3.23 -2.08
N ASP A 41 2.37 -2.85 -2.53
CA ASP A 41 1.77 -1.59 -2.12
C ASP A 41 0.98 -1.75 -0.80
N ALA A 42 0.80 -0.64 -0.07
CA ALA A 42 0.08 -0.67 1.20
C ALA A 42 -1.42 -1.00 1.06
N MET A 43 -2.00 -0.83 -0.13
CA MET A 43 -3.41 -1.15 -0.39
C MET A 43 -3.61 -2.65 -0.56
N ASP A 44 -2.71 -3.34 -1.25
CA ASP A 44 -2.66 -4.79 -1.39
C ASP A 44 -2.55 -5.44 -0.02
N TYR A 45 -1.65 -4.93 0.83
CA TYR A 45 -1.55 -5.35 2.23
C TYR A 45 -2.85 -5.12 3.00
N SER A 46 -3.46 -3.94 2.87
CA SER A 46 -4.71 -3.59 3.56
C SER A 46 -5.94 -4.36 3.05
N ALA A 47 -5.85 -4.97 1.87
CA ALA A 47 -6.90 -5.79 1.29
C ALA A 47 -6.85 -7.25 1.79
N MET A 48 -5.73 -7.68 2.40
CA MET A 48 -5.62 -8.99 3.03
C MET A 48 -6.46 -9.03 4.32
N ASP A 49 -6.98 -10.21 4.66
CA ASP A 49 -7.52 -10.40 6.00
C ASP A 49 -6.40 -10.44 7.04
N ASN A 50 -6.74 -10.17 8.30
CA ASN A 50 -5.77 -10.06 9.38
C ASN A 50 -4.90 -11.31 9.56
N ALA A 51 -5.45 -12.52 9.33
CA ALA A 51 -4.68 -13.75 9.50
C ALA A 51 -3.65 -13.89 8.38
N THR A 52 -4.07 -13.69 7.14
CA THR A 52 -3.19 -13.69 5.97
C THR A 52 -2.11 -12.63 6.07
N ALA A 53 -2.45 -11.40 6.46
CA ALA A 53 -1.49 -10.31 6.64
C ALA A 53 -0.44 -10.64 7.73
N THR A 54 -0.89 -11.23 8.84
CA THR A 54 0.00 -11.65 9.93
C THR A 54 0.96 -12.74 9.47
N GLU A 55 0.47 -13.78 8.78
CA GLU A 55 1.33 -14.84 8.23
C GLU A 55 2.29 -14.31 7.18
N PHE A 56 1.86 -13.33 6.38
CA PHE A 56 2.65 -12.73 5.32
C PHE A 56 3.90 -12.01 5.85
N ILE A 57 3.80 -11.33 7.01
CA ILE A 57 4.90 -10.54 7.60
C ILE A 57 5.68 -11.29 8.68
N LYS A 58 5.11 -12.36 9.25
CA LYS A 58 5.70 -13.11 10.36
C LYS A 58 7.03 -13.76 9.97
N GLY A 59 8.07 -13.51 10.76
CA GLY A 59 9.42 -14.01 10.54
C GLY A 59 10.19 -13.31 9.40
N LYS A 60 9.59 -12.32 8.72
CA LYS A 60 10.25 -11.57 7.64
C LYS A 60 10.78 -10.21 8.15
N GLY A 61 11.89 -9.74 7.58
CA GLY A 61 12.34 -8.36 7.75
C GLY A 61 11.54 -7.44 6.84
N VAL A 62 10.70 -6.57 7.41
CA VAL A 62 9.80 -5.67 6.66
C VAL A 62 10.30 -4.23 6.76
N THR A 63 10.47 -3.58 5.60
CA THR A 63 10.74 -2.13 5.53
C THR A 63 9.50 -1.43 5.00
N VAL A 64 8.96 -0.48 5.77
CA VAL A 64 7.77 0.30 5.38
C VAL A 64 8.22 1.69 4.92
N VAL A 65 7.96 2.03 3.66
CA VAL A 65 8.36 3.31 3.06
C VAL A 65 7.15 4.25 2.98
N GLY A 66 7.24 5.43 3.57
CA GLY A 66 6.21 6.46 3.50
C GLY A 66 6.24 7.44 4.68
N PHE A 67 5.42 8.48 4.63
CA PHE A 67 5.37 9.55 5.66
C PHE A 67 3.96 9.77 6.24
N ARG A 68 2.96 8.99 5.82
CA ARG A 68 1.57 9.17 6.27
C ARG A 68 1.31 8.32 7.52
N LYS A 69 0.21 8.64 8.20
CA LYS A 69 -0.28 7.87 9.36
C LYS A 69 -0.40 6.37 9.06
N SER A 70 -0.84 5.99 7.85
CA SER A 70 -0.90 4.59 7.42
C SER A 70 0.45 3.88 7.46
N THR A 71 1.54 4.57 7.12
CA THR A 71 2.91 4.02 7.21
C THR A 71 3.26 3.67 8.65
N LEU A 72 2.95 4.54 9.61
CA LEU A 72 3.21 4.31 11.04
C LEU A 72 2.34 3.17 11.59
N ASP A 73 1.06 3.15 11.24
CA ASP A 73 0.13 2.11 11.70
C ASP A 73 0.57 0.72 11.18
N ILE A 74 0.97 0.60 9.90
CA ILE A 74 1.49 -0.65 9.31
C ILE A 74 2.82 -1.07 9.94
N ALA A 75 3.75 -0.13 10.18
CA ALA A 75 5.02 -0.44 10.83
C ALA A 75 4.83 -0.98 12.25
N ALA A 76 3.88 -0.42 13.00
CA ALA A 76 3.53 -0.91 14.34
C ALA A 76 2.93 -2.32 14.29
N GLU A 77 2.09 -2.62 13.30
CA GLU A 77 1.51 -3.95 13.08
C GLU A 77 2.60 -4.99 12.76
N CYS A 78 3.54 -4.64 11.87
CA CYS A 78 4.69 -5.49 11.53
C CYS A 78 5.58 -5.77 12.75
N ALA A 79 5.84 -4.75 13.58
CA ALA A 79 6.63 -4.90 14.80
C ALA A 79 5.93 -5.81 15.83
N LYS A 80 4.60 -5.69 15.96
CA LYS A 80 3.78 -6.52 16.85
C LYS A 80 3.74 -7.98 16.39
N ALA A 81 3.68 -8.23 15.08
CA ALA A 81 3.65 -9.59 14.53
C ALA A 81 4.98 -10.34 14.64
N ASN A 82 6.10 -9.61 14.73
CA ASN A 82 7.46 -10.18 14.67
C ASN A 82 8.19 -10.21 16.02
N ASP A 83 7.58 -9.77 17.12
CA ASP A 83 8.18 -9.65 18.46
C ASP A 83 9.53 -8.92 18.49
N LYS A 84 9.85 -8.19 17.41
CA LYS A 84 11.12 -7.50 17.19
C LYS A 84 10.83 -6.17 16.51
N PHE A 85 11.26 -5.10 17.16
CA PHE A 85 11.47 -3.81 16.53
C PHE A 85 12.74 -3.93 15.67
N GLN A 86 12.70 -4.63 14.53
CA GLN A 86 13.79 -4.52 13.57
C GLN A 86 13.71 -3.12 12.97
N THR A 87 14.60 -2.27 13.47
CA THR A 87 14.89 -0.88 13.11
C THR A 87 14.09 -0.39 11.91
N CYS A 88 13.04 0.35 12.20
CA CYS A 88 12.40 1.22 11.24
C CYS A 88 13.44 2.27 10.85
N ASP A 89 14.12 2.10 9.72
CA ASP A 89 14.80 3.22 9.08
C ASP A 89 13.72 4.19 8.63
N GLN A 90 13.39 5.09 9.55
CA GLN A 90 12.49 6.18 9.29
C GLN A 90 13.08 7.01 8.15
N SER A 91 12.24 7.24 7.14
CA SER A 91 12.39 8.27 6.12
C SER A 91 13.59 8.13 5.16
N TYR A 92 13.43 7.33 4.11
CA TYR A 92 13.95 7.75 2.81
C TYR A 92 13.00 8.83 2.25
N PHE A 93 13.39 10.09 2.41
CA PHE A 93 12.78 11.21 1.70
C PHE A 93 13.15 11.09 0.23
N PHE A 94 12.26 10.56 -0.61
CA PHE A 94 12.35 10.79 -2.04
C PHE A 94 11.70 12.15 -2.32
N PRO A 95 12.47 13.21 -2.64
CA PRO A 95 11.89 14.40 -3.23
C PRO A 95 11.29 13.97 -4.58
N VAL A 96 9.96 13.91 -4.64
CA VAL A 96 9.24 14.02 -5.91
C VAL A 96 9.57 15.40 -6.48
N HIS A 97 10.47 15.46 -7.45
CA HIS A 97 10.58 16.59 -8.38
C HIS A 97 9.51 16.42 -9.47
#